data_AF-A0A022RK15-F1
#
_entry.id   AF-A0A022RK15-F1
#
_cell.length_a   1.000
_cell.length_b   1.000
_cell.length_c   1.000
_cell.angle_alpha   90.00
_cell.angle_beta   90.00
_cell.angle_gamma   90.00
#
_symmetry.space_group_name_H-M   'P 1'
#
loop_
_entity.id
_entity.type
_entity.pdbx_description
1 polymer ?
#
loop_
_entity_poly.entity_id
_entity_poly.type
_entity_poly.pdbx_seq_one_letter_code
_entity_poly.pdbx_strand_id
1 'polypeptide(L)'
;MNLVIIKFLLFFFLFHSSIITSAVSNCPKSFECGSLGSLQFPLSNSTGCGLFTVDDCDSDNPTVQLEPGGQVFNISRNISTNSFLIKDHTLQVQLDNMSCFAFRNVSLPKSPSISFSVSSNLTMFACVNPNYIHDGEIFPENHRSYDCTLFIVYYGFPTAEVSPVPSDCQVIQLPVKPNYDQSSLENVFGLLTSEYILEWNVSENCSECHRGGGQCLTNNIGEFECKSADEKDIELFLKNNGNLAPKRYRYSDVKKFTKSFGESLGKGGYGSVYKGKLYDGRLVAVKMLDESKGNGDEFMNEVASISRTSHVNIVTLLGFCFEGSKRALIYEFMPNGSLEKFIQHSASSSSKEDVIILGWEKLFQIALGIARGLEYLHEGCNTRILHFDIKPHNILLDKDFNPKISDFGLAKLCPNRLSIVSMLVARGTIGYIAPEVFSRNFGEVSHKSDVYSYGMMILEIVGATKKNGPSKDVINADDTSSEVYFPQYIYKELELIDADLDGIIANNEDESEVITKRKLIIVGLWCIQIDPKDRPSMKKVLEMLEGKLENLQVPPKPYLSSPPRAPIFSISDQSM
;
A
#
# COMPACT_ATOMS: atom_id res chain seq x y z
N MET A 1 -8.23 27.09 19.73
CA MET A 1 -7.78 25.81 19.12
C MET A 1 -8.98 24.92 18.79
N ASN A 2 -10.03 25.48 18.18
CA ASN A 2 -11.32 24.83 17.94
C ASN A 2 -12.01 25.60 16.82
N LEU A 3 -11.98 25.06 15.59
CA LEU A 3 -12.91 25.27 14.46
C LEU A 3 -12.25 24.74 13.16
N VAL A 4 -10.94 24.94 13.02
CA VAL A 4 -10.17 24.54 11.82
C VAL A 4 -10.05 23.02 11.73
N ILE A 5 -9.78 22.32 12.84
CA ILE A 5 -9.72 20.85 12.89
C ILE A 5 -11.10 20.23 12.60
N ILE A 6 -12.17 20.84 13.10
CA ILE A 6 -13.55 20.37 12.87
C ILE A 6 -13.96 20.60 11.41
N LYS A 7 -13.60 21.75 10.82
CA LYS A 7 -13.82 22.00 9.38
C LYS A 7 -12.95 21.09 8.49
N PHE A 8 -11.74 20.76 8.91
CA PHE A 8 -10.85 19.85 8.17
C PHE A 8 -11.36 18.40 8.24
N LEU A 9 -11.83 17.94 9.40
CA LEU A 9 -12.47 16.63 9.57
C LEU A 9 -13.80 16.54 8.82
N LEU A 10 -14.65 17.57 8.85
CA LEU A 10 -15.90 17.61 8.09
C LEU A 10 -15.64 17.64 6.57
N PHE A 11 -14.62 18.37 6.11
CA PHE A 11 -14.22 18.36 4.70
C PHE A 11 -13.67 16.98 4.31
N PHE A 12 -12.90 16.31 5.17
CA PHE A 12 -12.40 14.96 4.93
C PHE A 12 -13.54 13.92 4.87
N PHE A 13 -14.52 14.02 5.77
CA PHE A 13 -15.70 13.16 5.77
C PHE A 13 -16.62 13.40 4.55
N LEU A 14 -16.76 14.64 4.09
CA LEU A 14 -17.59 14.99 2.92
C LEU A 14 -16.91 14.68 1.58
N PHE A 15 -15.58 14.76 1.51
CA PHE A 15 -14.81 14.42 0.31
C PHE A 15 -14.55 12.92 0.16
N HIS A 16 -14.59 12.14 1.25
CA HIS A 16 -14.51 10.67 1.17
C HIS A 16 -15.87 9.99 1.04
N SER A 17 -16.97 10.60 1.49
CA SER A 17 -18.31 10.08 1.19
C SER A 17 -18.68 10.17 -0.30
N SER A 18 -17.91 10.92 -1.11
CA SER A 18 -18.00 10.96 -2.58
C SER A 18 -16.95 10.10 -3.31
N ILE A 19 -16.07 9.38 -2.58
CA ILE A 19 -15.09 8.41 -3.14
C ILE A 19 -15.31 6.99 -2.57
N ILE A 20 -16.25 6.80 -1.64
CA ILE A 20 -16.76 5.48 -1.24
C ILE A 20 -17.81 5.01 -2.26
N THR A 21 -17.34 4.72 -3.47
CA THR A 21 -18.06 3.92 -4.47
C THR A 21 -17.03 3.19 -5.31
N SER A 22 -16.48 2.09 -4.78
CA SER A 22 -16.07 0.88 -5.52
C SER A 22 -15.07 0.03 -4.73
N ALA A 23 -15.56 -0.61 -3.68
CA ALA A 23 -15.03 -1.92 -3.29
C ALA A 23 -16.21 -2.78 -2.79
N VAL A 24 -17.30 -2.77 -3.55
CA VAL A 24 -18.39 -3.74 -3.37
C VAL A 24 -17.79 -5.10 -3.69
N SER A 25 -17.96 -6.08 -2.81
CA SER A 25 -17.73 -7.50 -3.11
C SER A 25 -18.27 -7.80 -4.52
N ASN A 26 -17.41 -8.22 -5.45
CA ASN A 26 -17.75 -8.43 -6.88
C ASN A 26 -18.74 -9.61 -7.12
N CYS A 27 -19.54 -10.01 -6.13
CA CYS A 27 -20.60 -10.98 -6.32
C CYS A 27 -21.80 -10.30 -7.01
N PRO A 28 -22.23 -10.77 -8.18
CA PRO A 28 -23.39 -10.21 -8.85
C PRO A 28 -24.66 -10.53 -8.03
N LYS A 29 -25.62 -9.60 -7.98
CA LYS A 29 -26.90 -9.80 -7.26
C LYS A 29 -27.74 -10.93 -7.86
N SER A 30 -27.63 -11.11 -9.17
CA SER A 30 -28.22 -12.19 -9.94
C SER A 30 -27.31 -12.52 -11.12
N PHE A 31 -27.46 -13.70 -11.69
CA PHE A 31 -26.76 -14.14 -12.90
C PHE A 31 -27.73 -14.86 -13.83
N GLU A 32 -27.51 -14.74 -15.13
CA GLU A 32 -28.30 -15.47 -16.14
C GLU A 32 -27.77 -16.89 -16.30
N CYS A 33 -28.67 -17.86 -16.36
CA CYS A 33 -28.32 -19.27 -16.55
C CYS A 33 -29.21 -19.93 -17.61
N GLY A 34 -28.86 -19.71 -18.89
CA GLY A 34 -29.51 -20.38 -20.04
C GLY A 34 -31.03 -20.44 -19.96
N SER A 35 -31.58 -21.66 -20.06
CA SER A 35 -33.02 -21.95 -19.99
C SER A 35 -33.63 -21.82 -18.59
N LEU A 36 -32.81 -21.71 -17.54
CA LEU A 36 -33.28 -21.53 -16.15
C LEU A 36 -33.59 -20.05 -15.82
N GLY A 37 -33.15 -19.13 -16.67
CA GLY A 37 -33.35 -17.69 -16.52
C GLY A 37 -32.43 -17.04 -15.49
N SER A 38 -32.88 -15.92 -14.91
CA SER A 38 -32.13 -15.15 -13.92
C SER A 38 -32.18 -15.84 -12.54
N LEU A 39 -31.03 -16.23 -12.03
CA LEU A 39 -30.86 -16.86 -10.72
C LEU A 39 -30.21 -15.87 -9.73
N GLN A 40 -30.50 -16.03 -8.45
CA GLN A 40 -30.00 -15.16 -7.38
C GLN A 40 -29.67 -15.97 -6.12
N PHE A 41 -29.12 -15.29 -5.11
CA PHE A 41 -28.87 -15.89 -3.79
C PHE A 41 -30.10 -16.72 -3.31
N PRO A 42 -29.91 -17.96 -2.81
CA PRO A 42 -28.67 -18.59 -2.35
C PRO A 42 -27.77 -19.21 -3.44
N LEU A 43 -28.15 -19.13 -4.71
CA LEU A 43 -27.42 -19.73 -5.83
C LEU A 43 -26.25 -18.84 -6.27
N SER A 44 -25.19 -19.45 -6.81
CA SER A 44 -24.12 -18.73 -7.51
C SER A 44 -23.50 -19.55 -8.63
N ASN A 45 -22.98 -18.87 -9.66
CA ASN A 45 -22.12 -19.45 -10.69
C ASN A 45 -20.62 -19.22 -10.40
N SER A 46 -20.28 -18.73 -9.21
CA SER A 46 -18.89 -18.46 -8.81
C SER A 46 -18.66 -18.92 -7.38
N THR A 47 -17.46 -19.44 -7.13
CA THR A 47 -17.08 -19.94 -5.82
C THR A 47 -17.05 -18.78 -4.81
N GLY A 48 -17.78 -18.94 -3.69
CA GLY A 48 -17.81 -17.99 -2.59
C GLY A 48 -18.84 -16.86 -2.69
N CYS A 49 -19.70 -16.84 -3.71
CA CYS A 49 -20.76 -15.82 -3.88
C CYS A 49 -22.20 -16.32 -3.60
N GLY A 50 -22.36 -17.58 -3.19
CA GLY A 50 -23.64 -18.18 -2.82
C GLY A 50 -23.43 -19.34 -1.83
N LEU A 51 -24.53 -19.97 -1.40
CA LEU A 51 -24.49 -21.13 -0.50
C LEU A 51 -24.22 -22.44 -1.25
N PHE A 52 -24.64 -22.52 -2.52
CA PHE A 52 -24.41 -23.68 -3.38
C PHE A 52 -24.36 -23.25 -4.86
N THR A 53 -23.74 -24.07 -5.71
CA THR A 53 -23.35 -23.66 -7.07
C THR A 53 -24.23 -24.26 -8.15
N VAL A 54 -24.44 -23.45 -9.20
CA VAL A 54 -25.02 -23.89 -10.48
C VAL A 54 -23.96 -23.70 -11.54
N ASP A 55 -23.66 -24.77 -12.26
CA ASP A 55 -22.62 -24.85 -13.27
C ASP A 55 -23.23 -25.21 -14.63
N ASP A 56 -22.41 -25.11 -15.69
CA ASP A 56 -22.79 -25.46 -17.07
C ASP A 56 -24.01 -24.69 -17.61
N CYS A 57 -24.18 -23.43 -17.20
CA CYS A 57 -25.30 -22.56 -17.63
C CYS A 57 -25.38 -22.31 -19.14
N ASP A 58 -24.29 -22.51 -19.87
CA ASP A 58 -24.23 -22.38 -21.34
C ASP A 58 -24.64 -23.68 -22.06
N SER A 59 -24.88 -24.76 -21.32
CA SER A 59 -25.29 -26.08 -21.82
C SER A 59 -26.81 -26.25 -21.77
N ASP A 60 -27.34 -27.15 -22.60
CA ASP A 60 -28.75 -27.59 -22.53
C ASP A 60 -29.05 -28.36 -21.23
N ASN A 61 -28.01 -28.78 -20.49
CA ASN A 61 -28.12 -29.55 -19.25
C ASN A 61 -27.31 -28.88 -18.11
N PRO A 62 -27.82 -27.79 -17.53
CA PRO A 62 -27.17 -27.16 -16.37
C PRO A 62 -27.16 -28.11 -15.16
N THR A 63 -26.15 -27.96 -14.31
CA THR A 63 -25.94 -28.83 -13.15
C THR A 63 -25.94 -28.04 -11.84
N VAL A 64 -26.30 -28.70 -10.73
CA VAL A 64 -26.26 -28.12 -9.39
C VAL A 64 -25.48 -29.01 -8.44
N GLN A 65 -24.66 -28.38 -7.59
CA GLN A 65 -23.93 -29.04 -6.52
C GLN A 65 -24.30 -28.39 -5.18
N LEU A 66 -24.95 -29.17 -4.30
CA LEU A 66 -25.55 -28.66 -3.05
C LEU A 66 -24.53 -28.39 -1.93
N GLU A 67 -23.37 -29.03 -1.99
CA GLU A 67 -22.25 -28.83 -1.07
C GLU A 67 -20.91 -29.03 -1.81
N PRO A 68 -19.82 -28.33 -1.42
CA PRO A 68 -18.52 -28.46 -2.10
C PRO A 68 -18.00 -29.90 -2.13
N GLY A 69 -17.78 -30.45 -3.32
CA GLY A 69 -17.31 -31.82 -3.51
C GLY A 69 -18.39 -32.91 -3.33
N GLY A 70 -19.65 -32.52 -3.10
CA GLY A 70 -20.79 -33.42 -3.03
C GLY A 70 -21.30 -33.90 -4.40
N GLN A 71 -22.42 -34.62 -4.39
CA GLN A 71 -23.07 -35.11 -5.60
C GLN A 71 -23.52 -33.97 -6.51
N VAL A 72 -23.37 -34.16 -7.81
CA VAL A 72 -23.82 -33.26 -8.86
C VAL A 72 -25.13 -33.77 -9.44
N PHE A 73 -26.12 -32.89 -9.58
CA PHE A 73 -27.44 -33.21 -10.12
C PHE A 73 -27.69 -32.42 -11.40
N ASN A 74 -28.41 -33.02 -12.36
CA ASN A 74 -28.85 -32.29 -13.54
C ASN A 74 -30.13 -31.52 -13.23
N ILE A 75 -30.22 -30.27 -13.68
CA ILE A 75 -31.43 -29.46 -13.54
C ILE A 75 -32.25 -29.62 -14.82
N SER A 76 -33.43 -30.24 -14.72
CA SER A 76 -34.36 -30.37 -15.84
C SER A 76 -35.09 -29.05 -16.12
N ARG A 77 -35.50 -28.32 -15.05
CA ARG A 77 -36.17 -27.02 -15.17
C ARG A 77 -36.18 -26.25 -13.85
N ASN A 78 -36.23 -24.92 -13.97
CA ASN A 78 -36.55 -24.03 -12.87
C ASN A 78 -38.07 -24.05 -12.59
N ILE A 79 -38.49 -24.32 -11.34
CA ILE A 79 -39.89 -24.45 -10.94
C ILE A 79 -40.38 -23.17 -10.24
N SER A 80 -39.59 -22.68 -9.28
CA SER A 80 -39.87 -21.47 -8.50
C SER A 80 -38.55 -20.83 -8.04
N THR A 81 -38.63 -19.72 -7.31
CA THR A 81 -37.45 -19.06 -6.72
C THR A 81 -36.68 -19.93 -5.71
N ASN A 82 -37.27 -21.01 -5.23
CA ASN A 82 -36.70 -21.89 -4.21
C ASN A 82 -36.81 -23.39 -4.54
N SER A 83 -37.04 -23.73 -5.81
CA SER A 83 -37.14 -25.14 -6.22
C SER A 83 -36.73 -25.41 -7.66
N PHE A 84 -36.08 -26.56 -7.84
CA PHE A 84 -35.69 -27.09 -9.15
C PHE A 84 -36.30 -28.48 -9.37
N LEU A 85 -36.67 -28.80 -10.60
CA LEU A 85 -36.85 -30.19 -11.02
C LEU A 85 -35.46 -30.73 -11.35
N ILE A 86 -34.98 -31.68 -10.57
CA ILE A 86 -33.68 -32.30 -10.74
C ILE A 86 -33.80 -33.74 -11.21
N LYS A 87 -32.79 -34.19 -11.95
CA LYS A 87 -32.60 -35.58 -12.36
C LYS A 87 -31.33 -36.13 -11.74
N ASP A 88 -31.50 -37.13 -10.88
CA ASP A 88 -30.45 -37.86 -10.19
C ASP A 88 -30.06 -39.10 -10.99
N HIS A 89 -28.98 -39.00 -11.78
CA HIS A 89 -28.48 -40.13 -12.56
C HIS A 89 -28.02 -41.30 -11.70
N THR A 90 -27.44 -41.04 -10.52
CA THR A 90 -26.99 -42.11 -9.62
C THR A 90 -28.20 -42.92 -9.16
N LEU A 91 -29.23 -42.24 -8.67
CA LEU A 91 -30.47 -42.91 -8.26
C LEU A 91 -31.11 -43.63 -9.45
N GLN A 92 -31.12 -43.03 -10.64
CA GLN A 92 -31.65 -43.66 -11.85
C GLN A 92 -30.99 -45.02 -12.11
N VAL A 93 -29.65 -45.09 -12.11
CA VAL A 93 -28.91 -46.35 -12.32
C VAL A 93 -29.23 -47.38 -11.23
N GLN A 94 -29.43 -46.96 -9.98
CA GLN A 94 -29.80 -47.88 -8.90
C GLN A 94 -31.23 -48.42 -9.05
N LEU A 95 -32.17 -47.56 -9.46
CA LEU A 95 -33.56 -47.96 -9.70
C LEU A 95 -33.68 -48.91 -10.89
N ASP A 96 -33.01 -48.61 -12.00
CA ASP A 96 -33.03 -49.43 -13.23
C ASP A 96 -32.45 -50.83 -12.99
N ASN A 97 -31.46 -50.96 -12.10
CA ASN A 97 -30.86 -52.24 -11.73
C ASN A 97 -31.53 -52.93 -10.54
N MET A 98 -32.65 -52.39 -10.01
CA MET A 98 -33.32 -52.89 -8.81
C MET A 98 -32.35 -53.10 -7.63
N SER A 99 -31.42 -52.16 -7.47
CA SER A 99 -30.31 -52.28 -6.55
C SER A 99 -30.65 -51.76 -5.16
N CYS A 100 -30.31 -52.55 -4.14
CA CYS A 100 -30.44 -52.16 -2.74
C CYS A 100 -29.65 -50.90 -2.34
N PHE A 101 -28.69 -50.47 -3.15
CA PHE A 101 -27.98 -49.20 -2.92
C PHE A 101 -28.91 -47.98 -3.11
N ALA A 102 -30.05 -48.10 -3.81
CA ALA A 102 -31.06 -47.05 -3.89
C ALA A 102 -31.59 -46.64 -2.50
N PHE A 103 -31.63 -47.59 -1.56
CA PHE A 103 -32.12 -47.38 -0.19
C PHE A 103 -31.03 -46.95 0.78
N ARG A 104 -29.79 -46.74 0.32
CA ARG A 104 -28.75 -46.17 1.19
C ARG A 104 -28.87 -44.66 1.17
N ASN A 105 -29.17 -44.12 2.35
CA ASN A 105 -29.12 -42.73 2.77
C ASN A 105 -28.79 -41.70 1.66
N VAL A 106 -29.80 -41.26 0.92
CA VAL A 106 -29.76 -40.02 0.12
C VAL A 106 -29.81 -38.86 1.12
N SER A 107 -28.71 -38.63 1.82
CA SER A 107 -28.60 -37.52 2.75
C SER A 107 -28.44 -36.24 1.95
N LEU A 108 -29.50 -35.45 1.87
CA LEU A 108 -29.37 -34.05 1.49
C LEU A 108 -28.44 -33.34 2.51
N PRO A 109 -27.61 -32.39 2.08
CA PRO A 109 -26.70 -31.68 2.97
C PRO A 109 -27.47 -31.02 4.12
N LYS A 110 -26.91 -31.14 5.33
CA LYS A 110 -27.43 -30.45 6.51
C LYS A 110 -26.54 -29.25 6.79
N SER A 111 -27.12 -28.05 6.71
CA SER A 111 -26.45 -26.81 7.07
C SER A 111 -27.34 -25.97 7.98
N PRO A 112 -26.78 -25.27 8.98
CA PRO A 112 -27.56 -24.29 9.75
C PRO A 112 -27.96 -23.07 8.89
N SER A 113 -27.33 -22.87 7.73
CA SER A 113 -27.63 -21.75 6.82
C SER A 113 -28.77 -22.05 5.85
N ILE A 114 -28.91 -23.30 5.42
CA ILE A 114 -29.86 -23.74 4.39
C ILE A 114 -30.29 -25.19 4.63
N SER A 115 -31.57 -25.47 4.42
CA SER A 115 -32.13 -26.82 4.45
C SER A 115 -32.71 -27.20 3.09
N PHE A 116 -32.62 -28.48 2.73
CA PHE A 116 -33.16 -29.04 1.50
C PHE A 116 -34.24 -30.08 1.80
N SER A 117 -35.23 -30.20 0.91
CA SER A 117 -36.30 -31.20 0.98
C SER A 117 -36.75 -31.66 -0.40
N VAL A 118 -37.33 -32.85 -0.48
CA VAL A 118 -37.96 -33.38 -1.69
C VAL A 118 -39.48 -33.27 -1.53
N SER A 119 -40.17 -32.57 -2.44
CA SER A 119 -41.60 -32.23 -2.30
C SER A 119 -42.51 -33.47 -2.23
N SER A 120 -42.21 -34.49 -3.03
CA SER A 120 -42.96 -35.75 -3.09
C SER A 120 -42.04 -36.91 -2.73
N ASN A 121 -42.04 -37.29 -1.45
CA ASN A 121 -41.23 -38.40 -0.95
C ASN A 121 -42.07 -39.45 -0.23
N LEU A 122 -41.51 -40.65 -0.13
CA LEU A 122 -42.04 -41.74 0.68
C LEU A 122 -41.07 -42.00 1.83
N THR A 123 -41.61 -42.00 3.04
CA THR A 123 -40.87 -42.41 4.23
C THR A 123 -40.85 -43.94 4.31
N MET A 124 -39.66 -44.50 4.41
CA MET A 124 -39.37 -45.92 4.46
C MET A 124 -38.44 -46.20 5.65
N PHE A 125 -38.38 -47.46 6.08
CA PHE A 125 -37.54 -47.88 7.20
C PHE A 125 -36.62 -49.01 6.74
N ALA A 126 -35.30 -48.80 6.78
CA ALA A 126 -34.32 -49.88 6.57
C ALA A 126 -33.87 -50.43 7.92
N CYS A 127 -34.19 -51.68 8.19
CA CYS A 127 -33.86 -52.35 9.45
C CYS A 127 -32.79 -53.42 9.20
N VAL A 128 -31.72 -53.43 10.00
CA VAL A 128 -30.62 -54.41 9.84
C VAL A 128 -31.17 -55.81 10.07
N ASN A 129 -30.90 -56.74 9.15
CA ASN A 129 -31.46 -58.08 9.14
C ASN A 129 -31.04 -58.86 10.41
N PRO A 130 -31.91 -59.04 11.42
CA PRO A 130 -31.60 -59.86 12.56
C PRO A 130 -32.01 -61.29 12.17
N ASN A 131 -31.10 -62.25 12.20
CA ASN A 131 -31.45 -63.68 12.14
C ASN A 131 -32.27 -64.16 13.37
N TYR A 132 -32.96 -63.26 14.06
CA TYR A 132 -33.80 -63.51 15.22
C TYR A 132 -35.03 -62.60 15.11
N ILE A 133 -36.15 -63.21 14.72
CA ILE A 133 -37.49 -62.71 14.98
C ILE A 133 -37.56 -62.50 16.51
N HIS A 134 -37.59 -61.25 16.95
CA HIS A 134 -38.18 -60.94 18.24
C HIS A 134 -39.69 -61.06 18.05
N ASP A 135 -40.29 -62.05 18.71
CA ASP A 135 -41.73 -62.14 18.90
C ASP A 135 -42.26 -60.76 19.35
N GLY A 136 -43.02 -60.08 18.48
CA GLY A 136 -44.05 -59.13 18.94
C GLY A 136 -44.00 -57.67 18.49
N GLU A 137 -43.02 -57.18 17.74
CA GLU A 137 -43.11 -55.81 17.16
C GLU A 137 -43.56 -55.87 15.69
N ILE A 138 -44.88 -55.96 15.54
CA ILE A 138 -45.59 -55.94 14.27
C ILE A 138 -45.47 -54.52 13.69
N PHE A 139 -44.63 -54.32 12.66
CA PHE A 139 -44.86 -53.21 11.74
C PHE A 139 -46.31 -53.34 11.23
N PRO A 140 -47.11 -52.24 11.17
CA PRO A 140 -48.54 -52.32 10.91
C PRO A 140 -48.85 -53.18 9.68
N GLU A 141 -49.94 -53.96 9.72
CA GLU A 141 -50.39 -54.88 8.63
C GLU A 141 -50.45 -54.24 7.22
N ASN A 142 -50.35 -52.92 7.13
CA ASN A 142 -50.39 -52.12 5.92
C ASN A 142 -49.01 -51.84 5.27
N HIS A 143 -47.90 -52.33 5.83
CA HIS A 143 -46.55 -52.16 5.24
C HIS A 143 -46.11 -53.38 4.43
N ARG A 144 -45.45 -53.14 3.31
CA ARG A 144 -44.75 -54.14 2.49
C ARG A 144 -43.25 -54.09 2.79
N SER A 145 -42.55 -55.17 2.46
CA SER A 145 -41.12 -55.31 2.69
C SER A 145 -40.36 -55.70 1.42
N TYR A 146 -39.14 -55.18 1.26
CA TYR A 146 -38.18 -55.61 0.25
C TYR A 146 -36.91 -56.09 0.95
N ASP A 147 -36.49 -57.33 0.65
CA ASP A 147 -35.34 -57.98 1.28
C ASP A 147 -34.04 -57.59 0.55
N CYS A 148 -33.18 -56.87 1.25
CA CYS A 148 -31.80 -56.65 0.84
C CYS A 148 -30.90 -57.57 1.67
N THR A 149 -29.84 -58.10 1.05
CA THR A 149 -28.93 -59.10 1.67
C THR A 149 -28.45 -58.77 3.09
N LEU A 150 -28.40 -57.48 3.47
CA LEU A 150 -27.93 -57.01 4.78
C LEU A 150 -29.02 -56.33 5.63
N PHE A 151 -30.17 -55.97 5.08
CA PHE A 151 -31.23 -55.20 5.75
C PHE A 151 -32.57 -55.36 5.03
N ILE A 152 -33.68 -55.16 5.72
CA ILE A 152 -35.02 -55.21 5.13
C ILE A 152 -35.57 -53.79 5.05
N VAL A 153 -36.14 -53.43 3.90
CA VAL A 153 -36.78 -52.12 3.68
C VAL A 153 -38.28 -52.28 3.83
N TYR A 154 -38.87 -51.57 4.80
CA TYR A 154 -40.32 -51.49 5.01
C TYR A 154 -40.87 -50.19 4.42
N TYR A 155 -41.97 -50.30 3.67
CA TYR A 155 -42.63 -49.18 2.99
C TYR A 155 -44.15 -49.37 2.92
N GLY A 156 -44.92 -48.29 2.96
CA GLY A 156 -46.39 -48.35 2.96
C GLY A 156 -47.03 -46.99 2.71
N PHE A 157 -48.36 -46.94 2.56
CA PHE A 157 -49.04 -45.65 2.49
C PHE A 157 -48.85 -44.86 3.79
N PRO A 158 -48.73 -43.53 3.73
CA PRO A 158 -48.70 -42.70 4.92
C PRO A 158 -50.06 -42.76 5.64
N THR A 159 -50.24 -43.76 6.50
CA THR A 159 -51.32 -43.77 7.49
C THR A 159 -50.92 -42.88 8.66
N ALA A 160 -51.84 -42.07 9.17
CA ALA A 160 -51.61 -40.98 10.11
C ALA A 160 -51.08 -41.37 11.52
N GLU A 161 -50.64 -42.61 11.73
CA GLU A 161 -50.04 -43.06 12.98
C GLU A 161 -48.62 -43.56 12.72
N VAL A 162 -47.64 -42.70 12.98
CA VAL A 162 -46.21 -43.06 13.01
C VAL A 162 -45.97 -43.81 14.31
N SER A 163 -45.93 -45.14 14.24
CA SER A 163 -45.44 -45.97 15.35
C SER A 163 -43.98 -45.59 15.68
N PRO A 164 -43.52 -45.71 16.94
CA PRO A 164 -42.13 -45.43 17.28
C PRO A 164 -41.21 -46.29 16.40
N VAL A 165 -40.26 -45.64 15.71
CA VAL A 165 -39.28 -46.31 14.87
C VAL A 165 -38.41 -47.19 15.77
N PRO A 166 -38.31 -48.51 15.53
CA PRO A 166 -37.43 -49.37 16.31
C PRO A 166 -35.99 -48.89 16.26
N SER A 167 -35.23 -49.09 17.34
CA SER A 167 -33.83 -48.62 17.45
C SER A 167 -32.91 -49.15 16.35
N ASP A 168 -33.26 -50.28 15.75
CA ASP A 168 -32.46 -51.00 14.76
C ASP A 168 -32.82 -50.62 13.30
N CYS A 169 -33.68 -49.60 13.14
CA CYS A 169 -34.19 -49.14 11.86
C CYS A 169 -33.77 -47.70 11.56
N GLN A 170 -33.29 -47.46 10.35
CA GLN A 170 -32.99 -46.13 9.81
C GLN A 170 -34.17 -45.61 8.99
N VAL A 171 -34.60 -44.38 9.25
CA VAL A 171 -35.58 -43.67 8.42
C VAL A 171 -34.93 -43.23 7.11
N ILE A 172 -35.57 -43.56 5.99
CA ILE A 172 -35.16 -43.20 4.63
C ILE A 172 -36.29 -42.43 3.98
N GLN A 173 -35.98 -41.33 3.30
CA GLN A 173 -36.95 -40.61 2.48
C GLN A 173 -36.43 -40.59 1.05
N LEU A 174 -37.20 -41.18 0.12
CA LEU A 174 -36.85 -41.18 -1.29
C LEU A 174 -37.97 -40.57 -2.14
N PRO A 175 -37.62 -39.98 -3.29
CA PRO A 175 -38.59 -39.40 -4.21
C PRO A 175 -39.51 -40.47 -4.82
N VAL A 176 -40.81 -40.14 -4.93
CA VAL A 176 -41.82 -41.00 -5.55
C VAL A 176 -42.44 -40.38 -6.79
N LYS A 177 -42.89 -41.23 -7.71
CA LYS A 177 -43.65 -40.80 -8.88
C LYS A 177 -44.96 -40.11 -8.46
N PRO A 178 -45.37 -39.04 -9.15
CA PRO A 178 -46.66 -38.41 -8.90
C PRO A 178 -47.80 -39.40 -9.20
N ASN A 179 -48.86 -39.37 -8.39
CA ASN A 179 -50.11 -40.14 -8.57
C ASN A 179 -49.94 -41.69 -8.54
N TYR A 180 -49.19 -42.23 -7.57
CA TYR A 180 -49.16 -43.69 -7.34
C TYR A 180 -50.43 -44.19 -6.64
N ASP A 181 -50.89 -45.39 -6.98
CA ASP A 181 -52.07 -46.02 -6.38
C ASP A 181 -51.68 -47.30 -5.61
N GLN A 182 -52.68 -48.01 -5.07
CA GLN A 182 -52.46 -49.21 -4.26
C GLN A 182 -51.92 -50.41 -5.07
N SER A 183 -52.08 -50.40 -6.40
CA SER A 183 -51.50 -51.41 -7.29
C SER A 183 -50.01 -51.19 -7.51
N SER A 184 -49.55 -49.93 -7.44
CA SER A 184 -48.15 -49.56 -7.56
C SER A 184 -47.27 -50.09 -6.42
N LEU A 185 -47.86 -50.54 -5.29
CA LEU A 185 -47.13 -51.07 -4.12
C LEU A 185 -46.49 -52.45 -4.34
N GLU A 186 -46.81 -53.16 -5.42
CA GLU A 186 -46.25 -54.50 -5.70
C GLU A 186 -44.72 -54.47 -5.90
N ASN A 187 -44.17 -53.38 -6.43
CA ASN A 187 -42.74 -53.22 -6.64
C ASN A 187 -42.28 -51.83 -6.18
N VAL A 188 -41.49 -51.80 -5.10
CA VAL A 188 -40.93 -50.55 -4.55
C VAL A 188 -40.14 -49.73 -5.57
N PHE A 189 -39.38 -50.36 -6.47
CA PHE A 189 -38.64 -49.65 -7.52
C PHE A 189 -39.55 -49.02 -8.57
N GLY A 190 -40.75 -49.57 -8.76
CA GLY A 190 -41.78 -49.00 -9.62
C GLY A 190 -42.36 -47.70 -9.09
N LEU A 191 -42.36 -47.51 -7.77
CA LEU A 191 -42.87 -46.32 -7.07
C LEU A 191 -41.89 -45.15 -7.10
N LEU A 192 -40.59 -45.45 -7.02
CA LEU A 192 -39.56 -44.44 -6.90
C LEU A 192 -39.26 -43.76 -8.24
N THR A 193 -38.72 -42.54 -8.15
CA THR A 193 -38.30 -41.76 -9.31
C THR A 193 -36.92 -41.16 -9.08
N SER A 194 -36.13 -41.08 -10.14
CA SER A 194 -34.88 -40.34 -10.16
C SER A 194 -35.06 -38.87 -10.57
N GLU A 195 -36.25 -38.49 -11.02
CA GLU A 195 -36.59 -37.11 -11.38
C GLU A 195 -37.64 -36.55 -10.39
N TYR A 196 -37.27 -35.49 -9.67
CA TYR A 196 -38.06 -34.97 -8.55
C TYR A 196 -37.80 -33.49 -8.27
N ILE A 197 -38.72 -32.86 -7.56
CA ILE A 197 -38.60 -31.45 -7.16
C ILE A 197 -37.76 -31.37 -5.88
N LEU A 198 -36.61 -30.70 -5.99
CA LEU A 198 -35.77 -30.31 -4.87
C LEU A 198 -36.14 -28.89 -4.44
N GLU A 199 -36.57 -28.75 -3.19
CA GLU A 199 -36.86 -27.48 -2.54
C GLU A 199 -35.75 -27.12 -1.57
N TRP A 200 -35.51 -25.82 -1.40
CA TRP A 200 -34.62 -25.31 -0.36
C TRP A 200 -35.25 -24.17 0.43
N ASN A 201 -34.78 -24.02 1.66
CA ASN A 201 -35.16 -22.93 2.55
C ASN A 201 -33.91 -22.36 3.21
N VAL A 202 -33.67 -21.06 3.03
CA VAL A 202 -32.56 -20.35 3.67
C VAL A 202 -33.00 -19.91 5.06
N SER A 203 -32.17 -20.15 6.07
CA SER A 203 -32.47 -19.74 7.45
C SER A 203 -32.67 -18.23 7.56
N GLU A 204 -33.47 -17.80 8.54
CA GLU A 204 -33.72 -16.39 8.83
C GLU A 204 -32.41 -15.65 9.15
N ASN A 205 -31.58 -16.24 10.02
CA ASN A 205 -30.26 -15.70 10.38
C ASN A 205 -29.35 -15.48 9.15
N CYS A 206 -29.32 -16.43 8.21
CA CYS A 206 -28.54 -16.27 6.99
C CYS A 206 -29.14 -15.22 6.05
N SER A 207 -30.47 -15.17 5.94
CA SER A 207 -31.18 -14.17 5.14
C SER A 207 -30.92 -12.74 5.65
N GLU A 208 -30.91 -12.54 6.96
CA GLU A 208 -30.56 -11.25 7.59
C GLU A 208 -29.10 -10.90 7.37
N CYS A 209 -28.19 -11.86 7.58
CA CYS A 209 -26.76 -11.69 7.33
C CYS A 209 -26.47 -11.23 5.91
N HIS A 210 -27.04 -11.92 4.91
CA HIS A 210 -26.88 -11.57 3.50
C HIS A 210 -27.50 -10.21 3.17
N ARG A 211 -28.66 -9.86 3.73
CA ARG A 211 -29.28 -8.53 3.57
C ARG A 211 -28.39 -7.41 4.12
N GLY A 212 -27.64 -7.69 5.19
CA GLY A 212 -26.62 -6.81 5.76
C GLY A 212 -25.28 -6.80 5.03
N GLY A 213 -25.14 -7.50 3.90
CA GLY A 213 -23.89 -7.60 3.14
C GLY A 213 -22.86 -8.57 3.73
N GLY A 214 -23.25 -9.40 4.69
CA GLY A 214 -22.40 -10.44 5.27
C GLY A 214 -22.43 -11.77 4.51
N GLN A 215 -21.51 -12.66 4.85
CA GLN A 215 -21.41 -14.02 4.32
C GLN A 215 -21.87 -15.03 5.37
N CYS A 216 -22.78 -15.93 5.00
CA CYS A 216 -23.23 -17.03 5.85
C CYS A 216 -22.18 -18.15 5.85
N LEU A 217 -21.65 -18.47 7.03
CA LEU A 217 -20.66 -19.53 7.24
C LEU A 217 -21.17 -20.52 8.29
N THR A 218 -20.54 -21.69 8.34
CA THR A 218 -20.73 -22.69 9.39
C THR A 218 -19.39 -22.89 10.09
N ASN A 219 -19.35 -22.72 11.41
CA ASN A 219 -18.12 -22.84 12.18
C ASN A 219 -17.72 -24.32 12.39
N ASN A 220 -16.56 -24.55 13.00
CA ASN A 220 -16.03 -25.91 13.24
C ASN A 220 -16.88 -26.78 14.19
N ILE A 221 -17.88 -26.19 14.86
CA ILE A 221 -18.80 -26.87 15.79
C ILE A 221 -20.16 -27.12 15.13
N GLY A 222 -20.36 -26.67 13.87
CA GLY A 222 -21.60 -26.87 13.11
C GLY A 222 -22.66 -25.79 13.32
N GLU A 223 -22.30 -24.65 13.91
CA GLU A 223 -23.23 -23.54 14.16
C GLU A 223 -23.10 -22.45 13.09
N PHE A 224 -24.19 -21.69 12.91
CA PHE A 224 -24.24 -20.55 11.99
C PHE A 224 -23.34 -19.40 12.45
N GLU A 225 -22.56 -18.84 11.52
CA GLU A 225 -21.72 -17.65 11.74
C GLU A 225 -21.94 -16.65 10.61
N CYS A 226 -22.26 -15.40 10.94
CA CYS A 226 -22.37 -14.31 9.98
C CYS A 226 -21.08 -13.48 9.96
N LYS A 227 -20.36 -13.49 8.84
CA LYS A 227 -19.16 -12.66 8.67
C LYS A 227 -19.53 -11.38 7.93
N SER A 228 -19.58 -10.24 8.63
CA SER A 228 -19.92 -8.95 8.03
C SER A 228 -18.85 -8.46 7.04
N ALA A 229 -19.27 -7.71 6.02
CA ALA A 229 -18.34 -6.99 5.14
C ALA A 229 -17.46 -6.00 5.92
N ASP A 230 -18.02 -5.40 6.99
CA ASP A 230 -17.33 -4.44 7.85
C ASP A 230 -16.06 -5.02 8.47
N GLU A 231 -16.02 -6.28 8.92
CA GLU A 231 -14.79 -6.83 9.51
C GLU A 231 -13.69 -7.03 8.48
N LYS A 232 -14.04 -7.44 7.26
CA LYS A 232 -13.06 -7.60 6.17
C LYS A 232 -12.56 -6.24 5.71
N ASP A 233 -13.43 -5.24 5.62
CA ASP A 233 -13.06 -3.88 5.22
C ASP A 233 -12.30 -3.15 6.33
N ILE A 234 -12.65 -3.38 7.60
CA ILE A 234 -11.88 -2.92 8.76
C ILE A 234 -10.53 -3.65 8.81
N GLU A 235 -10.45 -4.96 8.57
CA GLU A 235 -9.17 -5.67 8.55
C GLU A 235 -8.30 -5.21 7.36
N LEU A 236 -8.90 -4.98 6.19
CA LEU A 236 -8.20 -4.41 5.03
C LEU A 236 -7.75 -2.97 5.32
N PHE A 237 -8.61 -2.15 5.94
CA PHE A 237 -8.30 -0.80 6.37
C PHE A 237 -7.21 -0.78 7.42
N LEU A 238 -7.29 -1.61 8.47
CA LEU A 238 -6.27 -1.76 9.50
C LEU A 238 -4.98 -2.34 8.91
N LYS A 239 -5.02 -3.22 7.92
CA LYS A 239 -3.82 -3.74 7.24
C LYS A 239 -3.18 -2.69 6.33
N ASN A 240 -4.00 -1.86 5.67
CA ASN A 240 -3.56 -0.78 4.80
C ASN A 240 -3.03 0.43 5.61
N ASN A 241 -3.56 0.66 6.81
CA ASN A 241 -3.22 1.80 7.67
C ASN A 241 -2.40 1.43 8.93
N GLY A 242 -2.18 0.14 9.19
CA GLY A 242 -1.76 -0.37 10.51
C GLY A 242 -0.27 -0.36 10.79
N ASN A 243 0.58 0.10 9.88
CA ASN A 243 2.01 0.22 10.15
C ASN A 243 2.50 1.65 9.87
N LEU A 244 2.39 2.51 10.88
CA LEU A 244 3.13 3.77 10.95
C LEU A 244 4.64 3.52 11.23
N ALA A 245 4.98 2.35 11.78
CA ALA A 245 6.36 1.97 12.05
C ALA A 245 7.00 1.27 10.83
N PRO A 246 8.29 1.53 10.53
CA PRO A 246 9.00 0.83 9.48
C PRO A 246 9.01 -0.68 9.69
N LYS A 247 8.61 -1.44 8.67
CA LYS A 247 8.56 -2.90 8.74
C LYS A 247 9.95 -3.52 8.62
N ARG A 248 10.28 -4.49 9.48
CA ARG A 248 11.48 -5.32 9.32
C ARG A 248 11.23 -6.41 8.27
N TYR A 249 12.06 -6.43 7.22
CA TYR A 249 12.04 -7.42 6.14
C TYR A 249 13.22 -8.39 6.27
N ARG A 250 13.05 -9.60 5.72
CA ARG A 250 14.16 -10.55 5.55
C ARG A 250 14.96 -10.21 4.31
N TYR A 251 16.23 -10.59 4.24
CA TYR A 251 17.05 -10.35 3.05
C TYR A 251 16.50 -11.08 1.82
N SER A 252 15.85 -12.23 2.02
CA SER A 252 15.13 -12.94 0.95
C SER A 252 13.98 -12.12 0.37
N ASP A 253 13.27 -11.34 1.19
CA ASP A 253 12.22 -10.44 0.70
C ASP A 253 12.85 -9.30 -0.11
N VAL A 254 13.95 -8.73 0.39
CA VAL A 254 14.71 -7.68 -0.30
C VAL A 254 15.14 -8.11 -1.70
N LYS A 255 15.68 -9.33 -1.82
CA LYS A 255 16.00 -9.92 -3.12
C LYS A 255 14.77 -10.08 -4.00
N LYS A 256 13.64 -10.53 -3.46
CA LYS A 256 12.41 -10.71 -4.25
C LYS A 256 11.88 -9.39 -4.80
N PHE A 257 11.66 -8.37 -3.96
CA PHE A 257 11.08 -7.12 -4.44
C PHE A 257 12.02 -6.29 -5.33
N THR A 258 13.34 -6.52 -5.27
CA THR A 258 14.32 -5.90 -6.19
C THR A 258 14.63 -6.73 -7.43
N LYS A 259 13.95 -7.88 -7.63
CA LYS A 259 14.28 -8.85 -8.70
C LYS A 259 15.78 -9.20 -8.72
N SER A 260 16.32 -9.52 -7.54
CA SER A 260 17.75 -9.76 -7.31
C SER A 260 18.63 -8.57 -7.70
N PHE A 261 18.22 -7.36 -7.28
CA PHE A 261 18.96 -6.11 -7.51
C PHE A 261 19.11 -5.75 -9.01
N GLY A 262 18.08 -6.04 -9.81
CA GLY A 262 18.16 -5.95 -11.27
C GLY A 262 18.16 -4.52 -11.85
N GLU A 263 17.65 -3.52 -11.12
CA GLU A 263 17.59 -2.13 -11.57
C GLU A 263 18.31 -1.22 -10.57
N SER A 264 19.53 -0.81 -10.90
CA SER A 264 20.33 0.12 -10.09
C SER A 264 19.91 1.56 -10.38
N LEU A 265 19.57 2.30 -9.32
CA LEU A 265 19.23 3.72 -9.38
C LEU A 265 20.46 4.62 -9.18
N GLY A 266 21.51 4.09 -8.56
CA GLY A 266 22.74 4.83 -8.32
C GLY A 266 23.60 4.19 -7.24
N LYS A 267 24.80 4.73 -7.05
CA LYS A 267 25.72 4.33 -5.98
C LYS A 267 26.22 5.58 -5.26
N GLY A 268 25.90 5.67 -3.98
CA GLY A 268 26.36 6.75 -3.10
C GLY A 268 27.59 6.37 -2.31
N GLY A 269 28.03 7.29 -1.43
CA GLY A 269 29.15 7.06 -0.52
C GLY A 269 28.95 5.90 0.45
N TYR A 270 27.71 5.51 0.73
CA TYR A 270 27.34 4.54 1.75
C TYR A 270 26.75 3.23 1.19
N GLY A 271 26.69 3.11 -0.14
CA GLY A 271 26.28 1.89 -0.82
C GLY A 271 25.41 2.13 -2.05
N SER A 272 24.80 1.06 -2.55
CA SER A 272 24.05 1.05 -3.82
C SER A 272 22.55 1.14 -3.59
N VAL A 273 21.85 1.86 -4.46
CA VAL A 273 20.39 2.03 -4.40
C VAL A 273 19.76 1.31 -5.58
N TYR A 274 18.72 0.52 -5.32
CA TYR A 274 18.01 -0.26 -6.33
C TYR A 274 16.53 0.05 -6.32
N LYS A 275 15.89 -0.05 -7.48
CA LYS A 275 14.44 0.02 -7.56
C LYS A 275 13.83 -1.32 -7.17
N GLY A 276 12.68 -1.28 -6.52
CA GLY A 276 11.91 -2.48 -6.20
C GLY A 276 10.40 -2.23 -6.23
N LYS A 277 9.65 -3.32 -6.07
CA LYS A 277 8.19 -3.30 -5.96
C LYS A 277 7.75 -4.24 -4.85
N LEU A 278 7.13 -3.69 -3.80
CA LEU A 278 6.59 -4.46 -2.68
C LEU A 278 5.42 -5.35 -3.13
N TYR A 279 5.02 -6.32 -2.29
CA TYR A 279 3.94 -7.27 -2.58
C TYR A 279 2.58 -6.59 -2.82
N ASP A 280 2.35 -5.43 -2.21
CA ASP A 280 1.16 -4.61 -2.39
C ASP A 280 1.21 -3.71 -3.65
N GLY A 281 2.28 -3.83 -4.44
CA GLY A 281 2.46 -3.11 -5.68
C GLY A 281 3.16 -1.74 -5.56
N ARG A 282 3.43 -1.25 -4.34
CA ARG A 282 4.13 0.03 -4.15
C ARG A 282 5.57 -0.04 -4.65
N LEU A 283 5.99 0.97 -5.41
CA LEU A 283 7.37 1.13 -5.85
C LEU A 283 8.23 1.65 -4.70
N VAL A 284 9.44 1.11 -4.59
CA VAL A 284 10.38 1.44 -3.51
C VAL A 284 11.79 1.67 -4.02
N ALA A 285 12.56 2.46 -3.28
CA ALA A 285 14.01 2.60 -3.42
C ALA A 285 14.69 1.83 -2.28
N VAL A 286 15.63 0.96 -2.63
CA VAL A 286 16.25 -0.01 -1.72
C VAL A 286 17.73 0.31 -1.63
N LYS A 287 18.14 0.99 -0.56
CA LYS A 287 19.52 1.35 -0.29
C LYS A 287 20.20 0.19 0.45
N MET A 288 21.07 -0.52 -0.25
CA MET A 288 21.97 -1.53 0.31
C MET A 288 23.21 -0.83 0.87
N LEU A 289 23.51 -1.02 2.15
CA LEU A 289 24.66 -0.38 2.78
C LEU A 289 25.92 -1.23 2.61
N ASP A 290 27.04 -0.59 2.28
CA ASP A 290 28.33 -1.26 2.06
C ASP A 290 28.92 -1.79 3.38
N GLU A 291 29.38 -3.04 3.36
CA GLU A 291 29.89 -3.75 4.55
C GLU A 291 31.23 -3.18 5.06
N SER A 292 31.98 -2.46 4.22
CA SER A 292 33.36 -2.02 4.48
C SER A 292 33.49 -0.65 5.17
N LYS A 293 32.39 0.09 5.38
CA LYS A 293 32.44 1.50 5.80
C LYS A 293 32.09 1.80 7.27
N GLY A 294 32.17 0.81 8.16
CA GLY A 294 32.21 1.04 9.62
C GLY A 294 31.39 0.06 10.46
N ASN A 295 31.21 0.38 11.75
CA ASN A 295 30.56 -0.50 12.73
C ASN A 295 29.03 -0.63 12.58
N GLY A 296 28.42 0.03 11.59
CA GLY A 296 26.97 0.06 11.39
C GLY A 296 26.24 1.26 12.01
N ASP A 297 27.00 2.23 12.51
CA ASP A 297 26.47 3.46 13.11
C ASP A 297 25.57 4.24 12.15
N GLU A 298 25.88 4.27 10.86
CA GLU A 298 25.06 4.97 9.84
C GLU A 298 23.69 4.34 9.70
N PHE A 299 23.63 3.00 9.62
CA PHE A 299 22.36 2.27 9.60
C PHE A 299 21.53 2.59 10.84
N MET A 300 22.15 2.57 12.03
CA MET A 300 21.45 2.88 13.27
C MET A 300 21.02 4.34 13.36
N ASN A 301 21.86 5.30 12.93
CA ASN A 301 21.53 6.72 12.91
C ASN A 301 20.35 6.98 11.97
N GLU A 302 20.40 6.40 10.77
CA GLU A 302 19.38 6.57 9.74
C GLU A 302 18.05 6.00 10.25
N VAL A 303 18.01 4.74 10.69
CA VAL A 303 16.80 4.11 11.27
C VAL A 303 16.30 4.88 12.48
N ALA A 304 17.15 5.22 13.45
CA ALA A 304 16.72 5.89 14.68
C ALA A 304 16.20 7.32 14.45
N SER A 305 16.72 8.01 13.43
CA SER A 305 16.33 9.38 13.11
C SER A 305 15.08 9.40 12.22
N ILE A 306 15.12 8.74 11.06
CA ILE A 306 14.03 8.81 10.08
C ILE A 306 12.73 8.19 10.59
N SER A 307 12.81 7.15 11.43
CA SER A 307 11.61 6.50 12.00
C SER A 307 10.80 7.39 12.94
N ARG A 308 11.34 8.56 13.32
CA ARG A 308 10.67 9.57 14.15
C ARG A 308 10.08 10.72 13.34
N THR A 309 10.27 10.68 12.03
CA THR A 309 9.83 11.73 11.11
C THR A 309 8.55 11.31 10.40
N SER A 310 7.64 12.26 10.23
CA SER A 310 6.44 12.10 9.40
C SER A 310 6.10 13.47 8.85
N HIS A 311 6.64 13.79 7.67
CA HIS A 311 6.49 15.11 7.05
C HIS A 311 6.50 15.00 5.52
N VAL A 312 5.71 15.83 4.85
CA VAL A 312 5.56 15.81 3.38
C VAL A 312 6.88 16.07 2.64
N ASN A 313 7.77 16.88 3.22
CA ASN A 313 9.09 17.20 2.67
C ASN A 313 10.25 16.35 3.21
N ILE A 314 9.94 15.17 3.77
CA ILE A 314 10.93 14.17 4.19
C ILE A 314 10.58 12.84 3.52
N VAL A 315 11.59 12.08 3.12
CA VAL A 315 11.38 10.76 2.53
C VAL A 315 10.89 9.77 3.59
N THR A 316 9.89 8.96 3.23
CA THR A 316 9.30 7.97 4.14
C THR A 316 10.10 6.67 4.12
N LEU A 317 10.60 6.25 5.28
CA LEU A 317 11.16 4.90 5.47
C LEU A 317 10.01 3.91 5.65
N LEU A 318 9.83 3.01 4.68
CA LEU A 318 8.80 1.98 4.70
C LEU A 318 9.24 0.73 5.45
N GLY A 319 10.55 0.50 5.53
CA GLY A 319 11.10 -0.64 6.25
C GLY A 319 12.61 -0.75 6.16
N PHE A 320 13.14 -1.78 6.80
CA PHE A 320 14.58 -2.06 6.82
C PHE A 320 14.84 -3.56 6.85
N CYS A 321 16.05 -3.96 6.45
CA CYS A 321 16.58 -5.31 6.61
C CYS A 321 17.84 -5.26 7.45
N PHE A 322 17.94 -6.18 8.41
CA PHE A 322 19.13 -6.39 9.22
C PHE A 322 19.28 -7.90 9.47
N GLU A 323 20.13 -8.54 8.67
CA GLU A 323 20.45 -9.98 8.75
C GLU A 323 21.97 -10.17 8.57
N GLY A 324 22.69 -10.31 9.69
CA GLY A 324 24.15 -10.42 9.68
C GLY A 324 24.80 -9.15 9.11
N SER A 325 25.59 -9.32 8.05
CA SER A 325 26.21 -8.20 7.31
C SER A 325 25.24 -7.51 6.34
N LYS A 326 24.08 -8.11 6.04
CA LYS A 326 23.12 -7.58 5.06
C LYS A 326 22.23 -6.54 5.71
N ARG A 327 22.49 -5.28 5.36
CA ARG A 327 21.77 -4.10 5.85
C ARG A 327 21.14 -3.37 4.68
N ALA A 328 19.83 -3.15 4.75
CA ALA A 328 19.09 -2.43 3.70
C ALA A 328 18.07 -1.48 4.31
N LEU A 329 17.82 -0.37 3.62
CA LEU A 329 16.77 0.58 3.93
C LEU A 329 15.82 0.66 2.73
N ILE A 330 14.52 0.61 3.02
CA ILE A 330 13.46 0.58 2.02
C ILE A 330 12.66 1.87 2.14
N TYR A 331 12.80 2.73 1.14
CA TYR A 331 12.15 4.03 1.04
C TYR A 331 11.04 4.01 0.00
N GLU A 332 10.11 4.96 0.12
CA GLU A 332 9.25 5.32 -1.02
C GLU A 332 10.10 5.73 -2.24
N PHE A 333 9.65 5.33 -3.43
CA PHE A 333 10.38 5.62 -4.66
C PHE A 333 10.14 7.06 -5.15
N MET A 334 11.22 7.77 -5.48
CA MET A 334 11.21 9.14 -5.99
C MET A 334 11.53 9.15 -7.50
N PRO A 335 10.52 9.30 -8.38
CA PRO A 335 10.68 9.08 -9.81
C PRO A 335 11.56 10.12 -10.51
N ASN A 336 11.63 11.36 -10.00
CA ASN A 336 12.43 12.41 -10.60
C ASN A 336 13.88 12.44 -10.07
N GLY A 337 14.27 11.52 -9.18
CA GLY A 337 15.63 11.41 -8.66
C GLY A 337 16.03 12.60 -7.77
N SER A 338 17.32 12.93 -7.74
CA SER A 338 17.86 14.02 -6.93
C SER A 338 17.76 15.38 -7.61
N LEU A 339 17.67 16.44 -6.81
CA LEU A 339 17.70 17.83 -7.26
C LEU A 339 19.00 18.15 -8.01
N GLU A 340 20.11 17.51 -7.64
CA GLU A 340 21.41 17.63 -8.30
C GLU A 340 21.32 17.49 -9.84
N LYS A 341 20.50 16.54 -10.33
CA LYS A 341 20.29 16.33 -11.78
C LYS A 341 19.81 17.61 -12.49
N PHE A 342 19.03 18.44 -11.82
CA PHE A 342 18.43 19.64 -12.38
C PHE A 342 19.32 20.89 -12.21
N ILE A 343 20.36 20.80 -11.39
CA ILE A 343 21.31 21.89 -11.11
C ILE A 343 22.63 21.70 -11.91
N GLN A 344 23.14 20.48 -12.06
CA GLN A 344 24.47 20.20 -12.66
C GLN A 344 24.50 20.09 -14.18
N HIS A 345 23.39 19.73 -14.85
CA HIS A 345 23.38 19.49 -16.30
C HIS A 345 23.57 20.74 -17.17
N SER A 346 23.82 21.90 -16.59
CA SER A 346 24.19 23.12 -17.29
C SER A 346 25.70 23.25 -17.57
N ALA A 347 26.55 22.26 -17.20
CA ALA A 347 28.00 22.35 -17.34
C ALA A 347 28.66 21.36 -18.33
N SER A 348 28.13 20.15 -18.55
CA SER A 348 28.80 19.16 -19.41
C SER A 348 28.01 17.85 -19.53
N SER A 349 27.23 17.64 -20.59
CA SER A 349 26.88 16.31 -21.14
C SER A 349 26.16 16.44 -22.48
N SER A 350 26.76 15.87 -23.51
CA SER A 350 26.33 15.85 -24.91
C SER A 350 25.37 14.68 -25.25
N SER A 351 24.46 14.33 -24.34
CA SER A 351 23.44 13.31 -24.57
C SER A 351 22.04 13.92 -24.70
N LYS A 352 21.39 13.65 -25.84
CA LYS A 352 20.04 14.07 -26.24
C LYS A 352 18.93 13.37 -25.42
N GLU A 353 18.90 13.52 -24.11
CA GLU A 353 17.70 13.24 -23.32
C GLU A 353 16.97 14.57 -23.05
N ASP A 354 15.64 14.56 -23.08
CA ASP A 354 14.80 15.74 -22.87
C ASP A 354 15.17 16.43 -21.54
N VAL A 355 15.92 17.53 -21.63
CA VAL A 355 16.40 18.27 -20.46
C VAL A 355 15.22 19.04 -19.88
N ILE A 356 14.65 18.53 -18.80
CA ILE A 356 13.65 19.24 -18.01
C ILE A 356 14.37 20.37 -17.27
N ILE A 357 14.18 21.60 -17.74
CA ILE A 357 14.63 22.81 -17.06
C ILE A 357 13.54 23.24 -16.07
N LEU A 358 13.89 23.36 -14.79
CA LEU A 358 12.96 23.86 -13.78
C LEU A 358 12.91 25.39 -13.81
N GLY A 359 11.72 25.96 -13.99
CA GLY A 359 11.50 27.40 -13.91
C GLY A 359 11.63 27.93 -12.47
N TRP A 360 11.80 29.26 -12.32
CA TRP A 360 12.07 29.91 -11.04
C TRP A 360 10.99 29.67 -9.99
N GLU A 361 9.71 29.69 -10.39
CA GLU A 361 8.61 29.38 -9.48
C GLU A 361 8.80 27.99 -8.87
N LYS A 362 9.17 26.99 -9.69
CA LYS A 362 9.35 25.63 -9.19
C LYS A 362 10.58 25.50 -8.30
N LEU A 363 11.68 26.16 -8.65
CA LEU A 363 12.88 26.23 -7.81
C LEU A 363 12.60 26.90 -6.46
N PHE A 364 11.77 27.95 -6.44
CA PHE A 364 11.32 28.59 -5.21
C PHE A 364 10.46 27.64 -4.35
N GLN A 365 9.50 26.94 -4.94
CA GLN A 365 8.70 25.93 -4.22
C GLN A 365 9.58 24.80 -3.66
N ILE A 366 10.62 24.40 -4.40
CA ILE A 366 11.62 23.42 -3.92
C ILE A 366 12.39 23.99 -2.73
N ALA A 367 12.94 25.21 -2.85
CA ALA A 367 13.66 25.89 -1.76
C ALA A 367 12.80 26.02 -0.49
N LEU A 368 11.53 26.39 -0.65
CA LEU A 368 10.55 26.54 0.42
C LEU A 368 10.19 25.19 1.06
N GLY A 369 9.94 24.15 0.25
CA GLY A 369 9.65 22.81 0.74
C GLY A 369 10.81 22.20 1.54
N ILE A 370 12.06 22.41 1.10
CA ILE A 370 13.24 21.96 1.87
C ILE A 370 13.33 22.72 3.20
N ALA A 371 13.07 24.03 3.19
CA ALA A 371 13.06 24.82 4.43
C ALA A 371 12.00 24.33 5.42
N ARG A 372 10.80 23.95 4.95
CA ARG A 372 9.74 23.36 5.77
C ARG A 372 10.16 22.02 6.37
N GLY A 373 10.81 21.18 5.57
CA GLY A 373 11.37 19.91 6.05
C GLY A 373 12.41 20.10 7.16
N LEU A 374 13.31 21.06 7.02
CA LEU A 374 14.33 21.36 8.03
C LEU A 374 13.76 22.02 9.28
N GLU A 375 12.81 22.95 9.15
CA GLU A 375 12.10 23.52 10.30
C GLU A 375 11.41 22.43 11.12
N TYR A 376 10.75 21.49 10.45
CA TYR A 376 10.16 20.33 11.10
C TYR A 376 11.22 19.50 11.85
N LEU A 377 12.38 19.22 11.26
CA LEU A 377 13.45 18.48 11.96
C LEU A 377 14.00 19.23 13.19
N HIS A 378 14.09 20.56 13.11
CA HIS A 378 14.70 21.39 14.14
C HIS A 378 13.76 21.74 15.30
N GLU A 379 12.48 21.98 15.00
CA GLU A 379 11.50 22.52 15.94
C GLU A 379 10.18 21.72 15.98
N GLY A 380 9.72 21.17 14.85
CA GLY A 380 8.44 20.47 14.73
C GLY A 380 8.43 19.00 15.15
N CYS A 381 9.60 18.33 15.22
CA CYS A 381 9.73 16.94 15.61
C CYS A 381 9.83 16.78 17.14
N ASN A 382 9.29 15.68 17.68
CA ASN A 382 9.33 15.38 19.12
C ASN A 382 10.76 15.31 19.69
N THR A 383 11.74 14.97 18.85
CA THR A 383 13.17 15.04 19.16
C THR A 383 13.81 15.87 18.07
N ARG A 384 14.58 16.89 18.44
CA ARG A 384 15.33 17.70 17.46
C ARG A 384 16.31 16.78 16.71
N ILE A 385 16.29 16.86 15.39
CA ILE A 385 17.17 16.09 14.52
C ILE A 385 18.04 17.07 13.74
N LEU A 386 19.35 16.87 13.79
CA LEU A 386 20.31 17.59 12.95
C LEU A 386 20.70 16.68 11.80
N HIS A 387 20.62 17.15 10.56
CA HIS A 387 20.82 16.32 9.38
C HIS A 387 22.30 16.16 9.03
N PHE A 388 23.09 17.24 9.07
CA PHE A 388 24.51 17.36 8.74
C PHE A 388 24.95 17.05 7.31
N ASP A 389 24.04 16.63 6.42
CA ASP A 389 24.34 16.39 5.00
C ASP A 389 23.30 16.97 4.04
N ILE A 390 22.91 18.23 4.24
CA ILE A 390 22.00 18.94 3.32
C ILE A 390 22.79 19.40 2.09
N LYS A 391 22.38 18.92 0.91
CA LYS A 391 22.96 19.22 -0.41
C LYS A 391 21.99 18.76 -1.51
N PRO A 392 22.12 19.24 -2.76
CA PRO A 392 21.23 18.85 -3.86
C PRO A 392 21.10 17.34 -4.08
N HIS A 393 22.17 16.57 -3.88
CA HIS A 393 22.17 15.12 -4.03
C HIS A 393 21.17 14.42 -3.09
N ASN A 394 21.01 14.94 -1.87
CA ASN A 394 20.16 14.36 -0.83
C ASN A 394 18.73 14.91 -0.82
N ILE A 395 18.40 15.81 -1.75
CA ILE A 395 17.03 16.28 -1.96
C ILE A 395 16.43 15.49 -3.12
N LEU A 396 15.51 14.58 -2.83
CA LEU A 396 14.80 13.81 -3.84
C LEU A 396 13.52 14.52 -4.28
N LEU A 397 13.11 14.28 -5.52
CA LEU A 397 11.92 14.88 -6.11
C LEU A 397 10.88 13.81 -6.42
N ASP A 398 9.66 14.02 -5.91
CA ASP A 398 8.52 13.17 -6.24
C ASP A 398 8.03 13.43 -7.68
N LYS A 399 6.96 12.74 -8.11
CA LYS A 399 6.38 12.87 -9.46
C LYS A 399 5.97 14.30 -9.83
N ASP A 400 5.61 15.10 -8.84
CA ASP A 400 5.13 16.48 -8.99
C ASP A 400 6.26 17.48 -8.68
N PHE A 401 7.52 17.01 -8.60
CA PHE A 401 8.72 17.77 -8.26
C PHE A 401 8.64 18.47 -6.90
N ASN A 402 7.93 17.88 -5.93
CA ASN A 402 8.01 18.32 -4.54
C ASN A 402 9.28 17.74 -3.89
N PRO A 403 9.99 18.53 -3.07
CA PRO A 403 11.24 18.10 -2.47
C PRO A 403 11.01 17.22 -1.23
N LYS A 404 11.84 16.18 -1.11
CA LYS A 404 11.93 15.31 0.06
C LYS A 404 13.39 15.17 0.50
N ILE A 405 13.68 15.59 1.72
CA ILE A 405 14.98 15.41 2.35
C ILE A 405 15.21 13.91 2.60
N SER A 406 16.39 13.43 2.23
CA SER A 406 16.80 12.03 2.34
C SER A 406 18.22 11.90 2.89
N ASP A 407 18.66 10.67 3.14
CA ASP A 407 19.99 10.29 3.64
C ASP A 407 20.33 10.80 5.04
N PHE A 408 19.71 10.16 6.04
CA PHE A 408 19.90 10.48 7.46
C PHE A 408 21.08 9.73 8.10
N GLY A 409 22.00 9.16 7.30
CA GLY A 409 23.13 8.38 7.82
C GLY A 409 24.06 9.14 8.76
N LEU A 410 24.18 10.46 8.57
CA LEU A 410 24.98 11.36 9.40
C LEU A 410 24.17 12.07 10.50
N ALA A 411 22.84 11.85 10.54
CA ALA A 411 21.95 12.60 11.40
C ALA A 411 22.21 12.36 12.89
N LYS A 412 21.89 13.37 13.71
CA LYS A 412 22.02 13.32 15.17
C LYS A 412 20.74 13.73 15.86
N LEU A 413 20.33 12.87 16.79
CA LEU A 413 19.20 13.08 17.68
C LEU A 413 19.64 13.90 18.89
N CYS A 414 18.95 15.00 19.15
CA CYS A 414 19.22 15.93 20.24
C CYS A 414 18.03 15.94 21.21
N PRO A 415 18.07 15.18 22.32
CA PRO A 415 16.98 15.14 23.30
C PRO A 415 16.75 16.48 24.00
N ASN A 416 17.82 17.24 24.22
CA ASN A 416 17.77 18.54 24.89
C ASN A 416 17.68 19.68 23.86
N ARG A 417 16.74 20.60 24.06
CA ARG A 417 16.55 21.79 23.20
C ARG A 417 17.73 22.78 23.22
N LEU A 418 18.72 22.59 24.10
CA LEU A 418 19.93 23.42 24.21
C LEU A 418 21.00 23.11 23.14
N SER A 419 20.81 22.09 22.30
CA SER A 419 21.41 21.87 20.96
C SER A 419 22.89 22.20 20.68
N ILE A 420 23.77 22.13 21.67
CA ILE A 420 25.22 22.06 21.42
C ILE A 420 25.60 20.60 21.30
N VAL A 421 26.10 20.20 20.13
CA VAL A 421 26.51 18.82 19.87
C VAL A 421 28.03 18.71 19.97
N SER A 422 28.52 17.85 20.87
CA SER A 422 29.91 17.42 20.86
C SER A 422 30.14 16.44 19.71
N MET A 423 31.08 16.73 18.82
CA MET A 423 31.42 15.89 17.67
C MET A 423 32.90 15.51 17.75
N LEU A 424 33.17 14.21 17.78
CA LEU A 424 34.53 13.65 17.79
C LEU A 424 35.20 13.65 16.40
N VAL A 425 34.41 13.69 15.32
CA VAL A 425 34.86 13.65 13.93
C VAL A 425 33.98 14.57 13.09
N ALA A 426 34.57 15.37 12.21
CA ALA A 426 33.85 16.20 11.24
C ALA A 426 33.03 15.31 10.28
N ARG A 427 31.80 15.71 9.97
CA ARG A 427 30.86 14.97 9.09
C ARG A 427 30.18 15.95 8.13
N GLY A 428 29.81 15.48 6.95
CA GLY A 428 29.14 16.25 5.90
C GLY A 428 29.92 16.25 4.58
N THR A 429 29.41 16.99 3.60
CA THR A 429 30.00 17.07 2.25
C THR A 429 30.76 18.39 2.04
N ILE A 430 32.01 18.30 1.55
CA ILE A 430 32.85 19.46 1.23
C ILE A 430 32.06 20.43 0.34
N GLY A 431 32.09 21.73 0.68
CA GLY A 431 31.31 22.77 0.02
C GLY A 431 30.02 23.15 0.78
N TYR A 432 29.44 22.24 1.56
CA TYR A 432 28.22 22.49 2.35
C TYR A 432 28.44 22.44 3.86
N ILE A 433 29.61 21.96 4.31
CA ILE A 433 29.97 21.87 5.74
C ILE A 433 30.11 23.28 6.33
N ALA A 434 29.40 23.53 7.43
CA ALA A 434 29.48 24.77 8.18
C ALA A 434 30.84 24.95 8.89
N PRO A 435 31.36 26.18 9.04
CA PRO A 435 32.69 26.41 9.61
C PRO A 435 32.95 25.79 10.98
N GLU A 436 31.96 25.87 11.86
CA GLU A 436 32.02 25.38 13.23
C GLU A 436 32.07 23.84 13.32
N VAL A 437 31.69 23.12 12.25
CA VAL A 437 31.72 21.65 12.19
C VAL A 437 33.15 21.15 12.00
N PHE A 438 33.99 21.89 11.27
CA PHE A 438 35.40 21.56 11.10
C PHE A 438 36.30 22.21 12.15
N SER A 439 35.92 23.38 12.68
CA SER A 439 36.71 24.08 13.70
C SER A 439 35.84 24.82 14.70
N ARG A 440 35.98 24.46 15.98
CA ARG A 440 35.26 25.10 17.11
C ARG A 440 35.60 26.58 17.30
N ASN A 441 36.66 27.09 16.67
CA ASN A 441 36.99 28.51 16.71
C ASN A 441 35.93 29.39 16.03
N PHE A 442 35.11 28.81 15.13
CA PHE A 442 34.02 29.52 14.47
C PHE A 442 32.69 29.46 15.24
N GLY A 443 32.64 28.76 16.38
CA GLY A 443 31.45 28.66 17.23
C GLY A 443 31.06 27.22 17.59
N GLU A 444 29.82 27.06 18.04
CA GLU A 444 29.29 25.78 18.52
C GLU A 444 28.40 25.11 17.48
N VAL A 445 28.65 23.81 17.24
CA VAL A 445 27.83 22.99 16.34
C VAL A 445 26.42 22.82 16.90
N SER A 446 25.44 23.17 16.08
CA SER A 446 24.01 23.12 16.42
C SER A 446 23.15 22.97 15.15
N HIS A 447 21.84 23.15 15.27
CA HIS A 447 20.93 23.22 14.12
C HIS A 447 21.30 24.31 13.10
N LYS A 448 22.07 25.33 13.51
CA LYS A 448 22.60 26.37 12.62
C LYS A 448 23.61 25.85 11.60
N SER A 449 24.18 24.66 11.81
CA SER A 449 25.05 24.02 10.82
C SER A 449 24.24 23.51 9.61
N ASP A 450 23.03 22.98 9.83
CA ASP A 450 22.11 22.62 8.72
C ASP A 450 21.61 23.87 7.99
N VAL A 451 21.39 24.98 8.71
CA VAL A 451 21.02 26.28 8.11
C VAL A 451 22.09 26.74 7.13
N TYR A 452 23.38 26.63 7.50
CA TYR A 452 24.49 26.95 6.60
C TYR A 452 24.47 26.08 5.35
N SER A 453 24.34 24.77 5.50
CA SER A 453 24.27 23.84 4.36
C SER A 453 23.07 24.14 3.44
N TYR A 454 21.91 24.48 4.01
CA TYR A 454 20.75 24.98 3.27
C TYR A 454 21.10 26.24 2.47
N GLY A 455 21.74 27.23 3.10
CA GLY A 455 22.16 28.46 2.44
C GLY A 455 23.07 28.20 1.24
N MET A 456 24.09 27.36 1.41
CA MET A 456 25.00 26.97 0.31
C MET A 456 24.24 26.33 -0.86
N MET A 457 23.30 25.43 -0.57
CA MET A 457 22.47 24.77 -1.58
C MET A 457 21.55 25.77 -2.31
N ILE A 458 20.93 26.72 -1.61
CA ILE A 458 20.11 27.77 -2.25
C ILE A 458 20.95 28.64 -3.19
N LEU A 459 22.16 29.02 -2.77
CA LEU A 459 23.06 29.82 -3.61
C LEU A 459 23.53 29.04 -4.84
N GLU A 460 23.70 27.73 -4.72
CA GLU A 460 24.01 26.86 -5.86
C GLU A 460 22.84 26.73 -6.84
N ILE A 461 21.59 26.59 -6.35
CA ILE A 461 20.38 26.64 -7.18
C ILE A 461 20.36 27.92 -8.01
N VAL A 462 20.64 29.07 -7.38
CA VAL A 462 20.69 30.36 -8.06
C VAL A 462 21.85 30.45 -9.06
N GLY A 463 23.03 29.94 -8.71
CA GLY A 463 24.20 29.97 -9.58
C GLY A 463 24.06 29.09 -10.84
N ALA A 464 23.34 27.98 -10.74
CA ALA A 464 23.17 27.02 -11.83
C ALA A 464 22.25 27.51 -12.96
N THR A 465 21.28 28.38 -12.68
CA THR A 465 20.32 28.90 -13.69
C THR A 465 20.96 29.89 -14.67
N LYS A 466 22.06 30.57 -14.28
CA LYS A 466 22.80 31.50 -15.18
C LYS A 466 23.47 30.80 -16.36
N LYS A 467 23.85 29.52 -16.20
CA LYS A 467 24.46 28.72 -17.28
C LYS A 467 23.48 28.36 -18.41
N ASN A 468 22.18 28.64 -18.24
CA ASN A 468 21.11 28.30 -19.18
C ASN A 468 20.51 29.52 -19.92
N GLY A 469 20.97 30.75 -19.66
CA GLY A 469 20.52 31.96 -20.37
C GLY A 469 21.24 32.19 -21.72
N PRO A 470 20.67 32.99 -22.65
CA PRO A 470 21.22 33.20 -24.00
C PRO A 470 22.51 34.05 -24.03
N SER A 471 22.97 34.59 -22.89
CA SER A 471 24.12 35.50 -22.84
C SER A 471 25.44 34.73 -22.73
N LYS A 472 25.95 34.25 -23.87
CA LYS A 472 27.30 33.70 -24.01
C LYS A 472 28.41 34.76 -24.15
N ASP A 473 28.11 36.06 -24.08
CA ASP A 473 29.03 37.08 -24.62
C ASP A 473 29.79 37.95 -23.60
N VAL A 474 29.96 37.56 -22.33
CA VAL A 474 30.68 38.44 -21.37
C VAL A 474 31.83 37.80 -20.59
N ILE A 475 32.24 36.56 -20.87
CA ILE A 475 33.48 36.04 -20.26
C ILE A 475 34.45 35.62 -21.35
N ASN A 476 35.25 36.58 -21.81
CA ASN A 476 36.49 36.32 -22.51
C ASN A 476 37.34 35.36 -21.68
N ALA A 477 37.75 34.26 -22.30
CA ALA A 477 38.48 33.15 -21.71
C ALA A 477 39.98 33.46 -21.45
N ASP A 478 40.31 34.68 -21.01
CA ASP A 478 41.71 35.12 -20.85
C ASP A 478 42.09 35.63 -19.45
N ASP A 479 41.18 35.73 -18.48
CA ASP A 479 41.54 36.08 -17.11
C ASP A 479 41.81 34.84 -16.25
N THR A 480 42.99 34.25 -16.45
CA THR A 480 43.61 33.29 -15.55
C THR A 480 44.25 34.02 -14.35
N SER A 481 43.46 34.71 -13.51
CA SER A 481 43.93 35.06 -12.15
C SER A 481 42.79 35.38 -11.17
N SER A 482 42.85 34.71 -10.00
CA SER A 482 41.96 34.77 -8.81
C SER A 482 40.69 33.90 -8.84
N GLU A 483 40.76 32.76 -8.13
CA GLU A 483 39.58 32.02 -7.65
C GLU A 483 38.80 32.92 -6.69
N VAL A 484 37.82 33.67 -7.20
CA VAL A 484 36.91 34.45 -6.35
C VAL A 484 36.14 33.47 -5.47
N TYR A 485 36.26 33.62 -4.15
CA TYR A 485 35.51 32.84 -3.17
C TYR A 485 34.00 32.85 -3.53
N PHE A 486 33.38 31.67 -3.68
CA PHE A 486 32.02 31.54 -4.24
C PHE A 486 30.97 32.49 -3.60
N PRO A 487 30.92 32.68 -2.27
CA PRO A 487 30.05 33.69 -1.67
C PRO A 487 30.36 35.15 -2.07
N GLN A 488 31.62 35.53 -2.27
CA GLN A 488 31.97 36.88 -2.76
C GLN A 488 31.45 37.11 -4.19
N TYR A 489 31.47 36.07 -5.03
CA TYR A 489 30.86 36.12 -6.36
C TYR A 489 29.34 36.35 -6.27
N ILE A 490 28.65 35.66 -5.35
CA ILE A 490 27.20 35.84 -5.13
C ILE A 490 26.86 37.27 -4.68
N TYR A 491 27.68 37.89 -3.81
CA TYR A 491 27.48 39.30 -3.43
C TYR A 491 27.59 40.26 -4.63
N LYS A 492 28.50 40.00 -5.58
CA LYS A 492 28.60 40.78 -6.82
C LYS A 492 27.38 40.57 -7.72
N GLU A 493 26.89 39.34 -7.83
CA GLU A 493 25.65 39.06 -8.58
C GLU A 493 24.44 39.76 -7.96
N LEU A 494 24.36 39.86 -6.63
CA LEU A 494 23.31 40.63 -5.96
C LEU A 494 23.36 42.12 -6.32
N GLU A 495 24.56 42.71 -6.35
CA GLU A 495 24.75 44.11 -6.77
C GLU A 495 24.31 44.36 -8.21
N LEU A 496 24.56 43.41 -9.12
CA LEU A 496 24.09 43.48 -10.50
C LEU A 496 22.57 43.40 -10.59
N ILE A 497 21.95 42.49 -9.83
CA ILE A 497 20.49 42.35 -9.77
C ILE A 497 19.83 43.61 -9.19
N ASP A 498 20.42 44.21 -8.15
CA ASP A 498 19.95 45.46 -7.57
C ASP A 498 20.00 46.60 -8.60
N ALA A 499 21.06 46.68 -9.41
CA ALA A 499 21.18 47.68 -10.48
C ALA A 499 20.17 47.45 -11.63
N ASP A 500 19.87 46.19 -11.95
CA ASP A 500 18.88 45.82 -12.97
C ASP A 500 17.43 46.10 -12.49
N LEU A 501 17.13 45.90 -11.21
CA LEU A 501 15.81 46.20 -10.62
C LEU A 501 15.46 47.69 -10.69
N ASP A 502 16.46 48.57 -10.61
CA ASP A 502 16.27 50.01 -10.80
C ASP A 502 15.94 50.37 -12.28
N GLY A 503 16.16 49.45 -13.23
CA GLY A 503 15.92 49.64 -14.67
C GLY A 503 14.74 48.85 -15.29
N ILE A 504 14.24 47.79 -14.64
CA ILE A 504 13.27 46.80 -15.18
C ILE A 504 11.78 47.18 -14.98
N ILE A 505 11.41 48.47 -14.90
CA ILE A 505 9.98 48.88 -14.90
C ILE A 505 9.38 48.81 -16.33
N ALA A 506 9.60 47.72 -17.09
CA ALA A 506 9.15 47.64 -18.49
C ALA A 506 8.55 46.31 -18.97
N ASN A 507 8.78 45.14 -18.33
CA ASN A 507 8.15 43.86 -18.75
C ASN A 507 7.79 42.95 -17.56
N ASN A 508 6.54 42.49 -17.49
CA ASN A 508 5.95 41.87 -16.28
C ASN A 508 6.34 40.39 -16.03
N GLU A 509 6.80 39.62 -17.03
CA GLU A 509 7.16 38.20 -16.82
C GLU A 509 8.57 38.01 -16.22
N ASP A 510 9.52 38.93 -16.48
CA ASP A 510 10.88 38.91 -15.93
C ASP A 510 10.92 39.39 -14.46
N GLU A 511 9.97 40.22 -14.04
CA GLU A 511 9.96 40.84 -12.71
C GLU A 511 9.85 39.82 -11.57
N SER A 512 8.94 38.85 -11.70
CA SER A 512 8.72 37.81 -10.68
C SER A 512 9.94 36.90 -10.50
N GLU A 513 10.62 36.56 -11.60
CA GLU A 513 11.83 35.75 -11.57
C GLU A 513 12.99 36.49 -10.90
N VAL A 514 13.20 37.77 -11.25
CA VAL A 514 14.23 38.62 -10.65
C VAL A 514 13.99 38.81 -9.14
N ILE A 515 12.73 39.07 -8.74
CA ILE A 515 12.33 39.18 -7.32
C ILE A 515 12.62 37.87 -6.59
N THR A 516 12.24 36.74 -7.17
CA THR A 516 12.45 35.40 -6.59
C THR A 516 13.93 35.09 -6.44
N LYS A 517 14.72 35.33 -7.48
CA LYS A 517 16.17 35.14 -7.49
C LYS A 517 16.83 35.99 -6.41
N ARG A 518 16.51 37.28 -6.36
CA ARG A 518 17.04 38.20 -5.34
C ARG A 518 16.72 37.75 -3.93
N LYS A 519 15.46 37.36 -3.69
CA LYS A 519 15.01 36.84 -2.40
C LYS A 519 15.82 35.62 -1.97
N LEU A 520 15.98 34.63 -2.86
CA LEU A 520 16.77 33.43 -2.59
C LEU A 520 18.24 33.75 -2.29
N ILE A 521 18.84 34.71 -2.99
CA ILE A 521 20.21 35.16 -2.71
C ILE A 521 20.31 35.76 -1.31
N ILE A 522 19.44 36.72 -0.96
CA ILE A 522 19.48 37.38 0.36
C ILE A 522 19.31 36.36 1.49
N VAL A 523 18.31 35.46 1.37
CA VAL A 523 18.09 34.40 2.36
C VAL A 523 19.29 33.46 2.44
N GLY A 524 19.84 33.04 1.30
CA GLY A 524 21.04 32.19 1.23
C GLY A 524 22.24 32.83 1.93
N LEU A 525 22.48 34.12 1.68
CA LEU A 525 23.57 34.89 2.30
C LEU A 525 23.41 35.04 3.82
N TRP A 526 22.17 35.20 4.32
CA TRP A 526 21.89 35.19 5.76
C TRP A 526 22.18 33.82 6.38
N CYS A 527 21.87 32.75 5.65
CA CYS A 527 22.10 31.39 6.12
C CYS A 527 23.59 31.02 6.22
N ILE A 528 24.47 31.64 5.43
CA ILE A 528 25.91 31.31 5.38
C ILE A 528 26.82 32.26 6.19
N GLN A 529 26.26 33.07 7.09
CA GLN A 529 27.06 33.94 7.97
C GLN A 529 28.08 33.12 8.76
N ILE A 530 29.27 33.69 9.00
CA ILE A 530 30.39 32.97 9.63
C ILE A 530 30.01 32.55 11.06
N ASP A 531 29.55 33.49 11.90
CA ASP A 531 29.09 33.17 13.24
C ASP A 531 27.70 32.47 13.17
N PRO A 532 27.55 31.25 13.71
CA PRO A 532 26.27 30.55 13.76
C PRO A 532 25.14 31.33 14.46
N LYS A 533 25.47 32.27 15.35
CA LYS A 533 24.49 33.11 16.06
C LYS A 533 23.78 34.08 15.13
N ASP A 534 24.48 34.58 14.12
CA ASP A 534 23.95 35.55 13.16
C ASP A 534 23.05 34.90 12.09
N ARG A 535 23.16 33.58 11.91
CA ARG A 535 22.29 32.84 10.99
C ARG A 535 20.84 32.81 11.50
N PRO A 536 19.82 32.95 10.65
CA PRO A 536 18.43 32.78 11.05
C PRO A 536 18.13 31.34 11.52
N SER A 537 17.05 31.12 12.26
CA SER A 537 16.49 29.76 12.41
C SER A 537 15.73 29.38 11.14
N MET A 538 15.49 28.09 10.92
CA MET A 538 14.71 27.65 9.74
C MET A 538 13.28 28.19 9.74
N LYS A 539 12.68 28.37 10.93
CA LYS A 539 11.41 29.09 11.06
C LYS A 539 11.52 30.53 10.55
N LYS A 540 12.60 31.24 10.90
CA LYS A 540 12.82 32.60 10.40
C LYS A 540 13.10 32.64 8.90
N VAL A 541 13.81 31.63 8.37
CA VAL A 541 14.01 31.46 6.93
C VAL A 541 12.68 31.33 6.20
N LEU A 542 11.73 30.55 6.72
CA LEU A 542 10.38 30.44 6.14
C LEU A 542 9.66 31.80 6.12
N GLU A 543 9.69 32.54 7.23
CA GLU A 543 9.13 33.90 7.28
C GLU A 543 9.78 34.84 6.24
N MET A 544 11.09 34.72 6.00
CA MET A 544 11.81 35.52 5.01
C MET A 544 11.42 35.14 3.57
N LEU A 545 11.23 33.85 3.29
CA LEU A 545 10.85 33.37 1.96
C LEU A 545 9.39 33.73 1.63
N GLU A 546 8.47 33.50 2.57
CA GLU A 546 7.04 33.76 2.40
C GLU A 546 6.70 35.27 2.52
N GLY A 547 7.57 36.04 3.19
CA GLY A 547 7.42 37.48 3.37
C GLY A 547 7.67 38.32 2.11
N LYS A 548 7.36 39.62 2.20
CA LYS A 548 7.62 40.59 1.13
C LYS A 548 9.12 40.88 0.98
N LEU A 549 9.57 41.14 -0.24
CA LEU A 549 10.98 41.40 -0.55
C LEU A 549 11.48 42.68 0.13
N GLU A 550 10.64 43.72 0.24
CA GLU A 550 10.98 45.01 0.87
C GLU A 550 11.38 44.89 2.34
N ASN A 551 10.97 43.81 3.02
CA ASN A 551 11.29 43.56 4.42
C ASN A 551 12.67 42.89 4.60
N LEU A 552 13.33 42.48 3.53
CA LEU A 552 14.60 41.77 3.56
C LEU A 552 15.76 42.74 3.43
N GLN A 553 16.64 42.72 4.43
CA GLN A 553 17.91 43.45 4.40
C GLN A 553 19.03 42.54 3.90
N VAL A 554 19.98 43.09 3.15
CA VAL A 554 21.18 42.36 2.73
C VAL A 554 22.09 42.17 3.96
N PRO A 555 22.56 40.95 4.24
CA PRO A 555 23.46 40.71 5.38
C PRO A 555 24.85 41.32 5.15
N PRO A 556 25.62 41.55 6.21
CA PRO A 556 26.98 42.08 6.09
C PRO A 556 27.89 41.11 5.32
N LYS A 557 28.78 41.66 4.48
CA LYS A 557 29.81 40.88 3.78
C LYS A 557 30.81 40.31 4.79
N PRO A 558 31.15 39.01 4.73
CA PRO A 558 32.17 38.46 5.61
C PRO A 558 33.54 39.09 5.30
N TYR A 559 34.21 39.63 6.32
CA TYR A 559 35.59 40.13 6.19
C TYR A 559 36.57 38.94 6.13
N LEU A 560 36.74 38.35 4.95
CA LEU A 560 37.85 37.43 4.70
C LEU A 560 39.02 38.23 4.11
N SER A 561 39.83 38.84 4.99
CA SER A 561 41.12 39.40 4.60
C SER A 561 42.07 38.25 4.30
N SER A 562 42.30 37.94 3.03
CA SER A 562 43.47 37.14 2.66
C SER A 562 44.73 37.95 3.02
N PRO A 563 45.72 37.39 3.75
CA PRO A 563 47.02 38.04 3.85
C PRO A 563 47.60 38.24 2.45
N PRO A 564 48.23 39.38 2.13
CA PRO A 564 48.94 39.55 0.87
C PRO A 564 49.94 38.40 0.72
N ARG A 565 49.87 37.69 -0.40
CA ARG A 565 50.85 36.64 -0.73
C ARG A 565 52.22 37.30 -0.76
N ALA A 566 53.15 36.84 0.08
CA ALA A 566 54.52 37.34 0.03
C ALA A 566 55.08 37.12 -1.39
N PRO A 567 55.77 38.12 -1.98
CA PRO A 567 56.31 37.98 -3.32
C PRO A 567 57.27 36.79 -3.36
N ILE A 568 57.07 35.92 -4.35
CA ILE A 568 57.96 34.81 -4.65
C ILE A 568 59.30 35.43 -5.05
N PHE A 569 60.31 35.32 -4.20
CA PHE A 569 61.68 35.63 -4.58
C PHE A 569 62.12 34.63 -5.64
N SER A 570 62.24 35.09 -6.89
CA SER A 570 62.92 34.37 -7.95
C SER A 570 64.39 34.22 -7.55
N ILE A 571 64.81 33.00 -7.23
CA ILE A 571 66.23 32.67 -7.18
C ILE A 571 66.71 32.70 -8.63
N SER A 572 67.51 33.71 -8.96
CA SER A 572 68.25 33.77 -10.21
C SER A 572 69.28 32.65 -10.24
N ASP A 573 69.18 31.76 -11.23
CA ASP A 573 70.29 30.92 -11.65
C ASP A 573 71.45 31.84 -12.06
N GLN A 574 72.51 31.87 -11.26
CA GLN A 574 73.83 32.30 -11.71
C GLN A 574 74.55 31.06 -12.25
N SER A 575 74.76 31.06 -13.55
CA SER A 575 75.70 30.20 -14.25
C SER A 575 77.16 30.55 -13.89
N MET A 576 77.89 29.62 -13.28
CA MET A 576 79.16 29.05 -13.78
C MET A 576 79.68 27.96 -12.86
#